data_AF-A0A3Q8WV74-F1
#
_entry.id   AF-A0A3Q8WV74-F1
#
_cell.length_a   1.000
_cell.length_b   1.000
_cell.length_c   1.000
_cell.angle_alpha   90.00
_cell.angle_beta   90.00
_cell.angle_gamma   90.00
#
_symmetry.space_group_name_H-M   'P 1'
#
loop_
_entity.id
_entity.type
_entity.pdbx_description
1 polymer ?
#
loop_
_entity_poly.entity_id
_entity_poly.type
_entity_poly.pdbx_seq_one_letter_code
_entity_poly.pdbx_strand_id
1 'polypeptide(L)' 'MSVERALELAPIVERVHGPGHPEMTRIREIVETVSASEGDADELFVELRGLTNDYTPPADTCETVDTLYGALHSMDTAR' A
#
# COMPACT_ATOMS: atom_id res chain seq x y z
N MET A 1 5.89 -11.41 5.92
CA MET A 1 5.03 -10.49 6.71
C MET A 1 4.13 -9.82 5.70
N SER A 2 2.86 -10.17 5.76
CA SER A 2 2.06 -10.52 4.59
C SER A 2 1.04 -9.44 4.24
N VAL A 3 0.37 -9.60 3.10
CA VAL A 3 -0.81 -8.84 2.62
C VAL A 3 -1.74 -8.36 3.75
N GLU A 4 -1.97 -9.20 4.77
CA GLU A 4 -2.75 -8.90 5.98
C GLU A 4 -2.32 -7.60 6.68
N ARG A 5 -1.02 -7.32 6.76
CA ARG A 5 -0.52 -6.10 7.41
C ARG A 5 -0.81 -4.86 6.58
N ALA A 6 -0.69 -4.95 5.26
CA ALA A 6 -1.06 -3.87 4.36
C ALA A 6 -2.56 -3.57 4.44
N LEU A 7 -3.39 -4.61 4.53
CA LEU A 7 -4.84 -4.50 4.70
C LEU A 7 -5.23 -3.80 6.01
N GLU A 8 -4.54 -4.09 7.11
CA GLU A 8 -4.81 -3.44 8.40
C GLU A 8 -4.44 -1.94 8.36
N LEU A 9 -3.29 -1.62 7.76
CA LEU A 9 -2.70 -0.29 7.85
C LEU A 9 -3.22 0.71 6.81
N ALA A 10 -3.49 0.28 5.57
CA ALA A 10 -3.93 1.17 4.50
C ALA A 10 -5.16 2.03 4.86
N PRO A 11 -6.27 1.50 5.43
CA PRO A 11 -7.42 2.33 5.82
C PRO A 11 -7.10 3.26 7.00
N ILE A 12 -6.17 2.87 7.89
CA ILE A 12 -5.74 3.72 9.01
C ILE A 12 -4.97 4.93 8.49
N VAL A 13 -4.00 4.70 7.61
CA VAL A 13 -3.15 5.75 7.02
C VAL A 13 -3.98 6.70 6.19
N GLU A 14 -4.86 6.19 5.32
CA GLU A 14 -5.75 7.03 4.53
C GLU A 14 -6.66 7.90 5.42
N ARG A 15 -7.28 7.33 6.47
CA ARG A 15 -8.16 8.09 7.36
C ARG A 15 -7.44 9.24 8.07
N VAL A 16 -6.16 9.06 8.41
CA VAL A 16 -5.34 10.10 9.08
C VAL A 16 -4.98 11.24 8.13
N HIS A 17 -4.71 10.94 6.86
CA HIS A 17 -4.31 11.92 5.86
C HIS A 17 -5.50 12.56 5.14
N GLY A 18 -6.64 11.87 5.11
CA GLY A 18 -7.91 12.37 4.58
C GLY A 18 -7.91 12.63 3.07
N PRO A 19 -8.92 13.35 2.55
CA PRO A 19 -9.11 13.56 1.12
C PRO A 19 -8.02 14.41 0.44
N GLY A 20 -7.07 14.97 1.20
CA GLY A 20 -5.91 15.67 0.65
C GLY A 20 -4.87 14.75 0.01
N HIS A 21 -4.98 13.43 0.26
CA HIS A 21 -4.05 12.40 -0.22
C HIS A 21 -4.79 11.32 -1.01
N PRO A 22 -5.27 11.60 -2.24
CA PRO A 22 -6.01 10.63 -3.06
C PRO A 22 -5.19 9.37 -3.40
N GLU A 23 -3.85 9.48 -3.39
CA GLU A 23 -2.96 8.34 -3.52
C GLU A 23 -3.15 7.30 -2.41
N MET A 24 -3.48 7.74 -1.18
CA MET A 24 -3.70 6.82 -0.05
C MET A 24 -5.01 6.05 -0.20
N THR A 25 -6.05 6.69 -0.75
CA THR A 25 -7.28 6.01 -1.15
C THR A 25 -6.98 4.95 -2.20
N ARG A 26 -6.18 5.29 -3.21
CA ARG A 26 -5.83 4.36 -4.28
C ARG A 26 -4.98 3.19 -3.80
N ILE A 27 -4.01 3.43 -2.92
CA ILE A 27 -3.21 2.37 -2.29
C ILE A 27 -4.10 1.40 -1.51
N ARG A 28 -5.06 1.90 -0.72
CA ARG A 28 -6.03 1.05 0.00
C ARG A 28 -6.81 0.16 -0.98
N GLU A 29 -7.38 0.73 -2.03
CA GLU A 29 -8.13 -0.02 -3.04
C GLU A 29 -7.30 -1.11 -3.73
N ILE A 30 -6.04 -0.81 -4.06
CA ILE A 30 -5.12 -1.78 -4.65
C ILE A 30 -4.87 -2.93 -3.68
N VAL A 31 -4.56 -2.62 -2.42
CA VAL A 31 -4.31 -3.65 -1.39
C VAL A 31 -5.54 -4.56 -1.21
N GLU A 32 -6.74 -3.97 -1.14
CA GLU A 32 -8.00 -4.71 -1.05
C GLU A 32 -8.18 -5.63 -2.27
N THR A 33 -7.96 -5.10 -3.48
CA THR A 33 -8.12 -5.85 -4.73
C THR A 33 -7.11 -6.98 -4.84
N VAL A 34 -5.83 -6.73 -4.54
CA VAL A 34 -4.77 -7.74 -4.55
C VAL A 34 -5.08 -8.84 -3.54
N SER A 35 -5.57 -8.48 -2.35
CA SER A 35 -5.90 -9.47 -1.32
C SER A 35 -7.08 -10.38 -1.66
N ALA A 36 -8.00 -9.91 -2.51
CA ALA A 36 -9.16 -10.65 -2.95
C ALA A 36 -8.95 -11.34 -4.31
N SER A 37 -7.86 -11.02 -5.01
CA SER A 37 -7.52 -11.62 -6.29
C SER A 37 -6.89 -12.99 -6.09
N GLU A 38 -7.40 -13.99 -6.83
CA GLU A 38 -6.78 -15.32 -6.93
C GLU A 38 -5.95 -15.48 -8.21
N GLY A 39 -5.68 -14.36 -8.92
CA GLY A 39 -5.02 -14.35 -10.23
C GLY A 39 -4.03 -13.20 -10.42
N ASP A 40 -3.66 -12.96 -11.69
CA ASP A 40 -2.64 -11.99 -12.08
C ASP A 40 -3.02 -10.56 -11.66
N ALA A 41 -2.18 -9.98 -10.80
CA ALA A 41 -2.32 -8.62 -10.29
C ALA A 41 -1.11 -7.76 -10.68
N ASP A 42 -0.35 -8.13 -11.71
CA ASP A 42 0.92 -7.48 -12.05
C ASP A 42 0.73 -6.01 -12.40
N GLU A 43 -0.36 -5.66 -13.11
CA GLU A 43 -0.70 -4.27 -13.41
C GLU A 43 -0.95 -3.44 -12.13
N LEU A 44 -1.60 -4.03 -11.13
CA LEU A 44 -1.86 -3.38 -9.85
C LEU A 44 -0.56 -3.16 -9.07
N PHE A 45 0.39 -4.10 -9.14
CA PHE A 45 1.71 -3.92 -8.54
C PHE A 45 2.56 -2.89 -9.27
N VAL A 46 2.45 -2.80 -10.61
CA VAL A 46 3.07 -1.71 -11.38
C VAL A 46 2.53 -0.35 -10.94
N GLU A 47 1.21 -0.23 -10.79
CA GLU A 47 0.58 0.99 -10.29
C GLU A 47 1.03 1.30 -8.86
N LEU A 48 1.06 0.30 -7.98
CA LEU A 48 1.45 0.46 -6.59
C LEU A 48 2.89 0.98 -6.44
N ARG A 49 3.83 0.47 -7.25
CA ARG A 49 5.21 1.00 -7.30
C ARG A 49 5.25 2.46 -7.72
N GLY A 50 4.45 2.84 -8.72
CA GLY A 50 4.35 4.23 -9.19
C GLY A 50 3.82 5.18 -8.10
N LEU A 51 2.79 4.78 -7.36
CA LEU A 51 2.19 5.59 -6.29
C LEU A 51 3.11 5.74 -5.07
N THR A 52 3.94 4.75 -4.81
CA THR A 52 4.78 4.68 -3.60
C THR A 52 6.24 5.04 -3.86
N ASN A 53 6.59 5.47 -5.08
CA ASN A 53 7.97 5.71 -5.48
C ASN A 53 8.85 4.48 -5.15
N ASP A 54 8.46 3.33 -5.68
CA ASP A 54 9.10 2.03 -5.41
C ASP A 54 9.17 1.70 -3.91
N TYR A 55 8.07 1.90 -3.19
CA TYR A 55 7.96 1.67 -1.75
C TYR A 55 8.93 2.51 -0.91
N THR A 56 9.26 3.71 -1.38
CA THR A 56 10.08 4.68 -0.64
C THR A 56 9.19 5.69 0.08
N PRO A 57 9.02 5.59 1.42
CA PRO A 57 8.25 6.57 2.17
C PRO A 57 8.94 7.95 2.16
N PRO A 58 8.17 9.06 2.20
CA PRO A 58 8.73 10.41 2.35
C PRO A 58 9.56 10.55 3.64
N ALA A 59 10.60 11.40 3.63
CA ALA A 59 11.56 11.50 4.74
C ALA A 59 10.96 11.97 6.09
N ASP A 60 9.80 12.63 6.07
CA ASP A 60 9.14 13.21 7.25
C ASP A 60 7.82 12.48 7.60
N THR A 61 7.74 11.17 7.39
CA THR A 61 6.57 10.36 7.74
C THR A 61 6.60 9.80 9.16
N CYS A 62 5.44 9.36 9.64
CA CYS A 62 5.33 8.64 10.90
C CYS A 62 5.58 7.14 10.72
N GLU A 63 5.96 6.46 11.81
CA GLU A 63 6.26 5.02 11.84
C GLU A 63 5.17 4.13 11.24
N THR A 64 3.89 4.54 11.32
CA THR A 64 2.77 3.81 10.73
C THR A 64 2.81 3.80 9.20
N VAL A 65 3.24 4.91 8.58
CA VAL A 65 3.41 4.99 7.12
C VAL A 65 4.61 4.15 6.70
N ASP A 66 5.72 4.21 7.43
CA ASP A 66 6.91 3.40 7.13
C ASP A 66 6.57 1.91 7.20
N THR A 67 5.79 1.51 8.21
CA THR A 67 5.32 0.13 8.37
C THR A 67 4.39 -0.29 7.24
N LEU A 68 3.50 0.61 6.78
CA LEU A 68 2.66 0.35 5.62
C LEU A 68 3.53 0.12 4.38
N TYR A 69 4.48 1.00 4.10
CA TYR A 69 5.37 0.89 2.94
C TYR A 69 6.19 -0.41 2.96
N GLY A 70 6.71 -0.80 4.12
CA GLY A 70 7.38 -2.10 4.29
C GLY A 70 6.46 -3.30 4.04
N ALA A 71 5.20 -3.22 4.45
CA ALA A 71 4.21 -4.26 4.19
C ALA A 71 3.84 -4.33 2.70
N LEU A 72 3.70 -3.19 2.02
CA LEU A 72 3.44 -3.11 0.58
C LEU A 72 4.59 -3.71 -0.23
N HIS A 73 5.84 -3.40 0.14
CA HIS A 73 7.01 -3.98 -0.50
C HIS A 73 7.10 -5.50 -0.29
N SER A 74 6.82 -5.95 0.94
CA SER A 74 6.79 -7.38 1.26
C SER A 74 5.70 -8.12 0.47
N MET A 75 4.55 -7.48 0.25
CA MET A 75 3.46 -8.01 -0.57
C MET A 75 3.87 -8.16 -2.03
N ASP A 76 4.53 -7.16 -2.62
CA ASP A 76 4.98 -7.20 -4.02
C ASP A 76 6.08 -8.25 -4.27
N THR A 77 6.98 -8.42 -3.32
CA THR A 77 8.08 -9.39 -3.43
C THR A 77 7.65 -10.84 -3.14
N ALA A 78 6.51 -11.05 -2.48
CA ALA A 78 6.03 -12.37 -2.05
C ALA A 78 4.92 -12.97 -2.94
N ARG A 79 4.56 -12.29 -4.04
CA ARG A 79 3.52 -12.72 -4.99
C ARG A 79 3.92 -13.97 -5.79
#